data_AF-A0A257VTN2-F1
#
_entry.id   AF-A0A257VTN2-F1
#
_cell.length_a   1.000
_cell.length_b   1.000
_cell.length_c   1.000
_cell.angle_alpha   90.00
_cell.angle_beta   90.00
_cell.angle_gamma   90.00
#
_symmetry.space_group_name_H-M   'P 1'
#
loop_
_entity.id
_entity.type
_entity.pdbx_description
1 polymer ?
#
loop_
_entity_poly.entity_id
_entity_poly.type
_entity_poly.pdbx_seq_one_letter_code
_entity_poly.pdbx_strand_id
1 'polypeptide(L)'
;FLDENTPYSTQHGVKGEEYEDVIVVFDDAEAAWNNYSFAKMLTPQAAGEPKDTQKERSRKLAYVCFSRAVRNLRVLLFTPDPESAARELAAQGFFQESQISILG
;
A
#
# COMPACT_ATOMS: atom_id res chain seq x y z
N PHE A 1 -3.64 15.62 27.14
CA PHE A 1 -3.46 16.48 25.97
C PHE A 1 -3.20 15.58 24.79
N LEU A 2 -4.26 15.28 24.03
CA LEU A 2 -4.24 14.42 22.85
C LEU A 2 -4.43 15.36 21.66
N ASP A 3 -3.42 15.44 20.80
CA ASP A 3 -3.46 16.27 19.59
C ASP A 3 -4.44 15.66 18.58
N GLU A 4 -5.53 16.38 18.33
CA GLU A 4 -6.58 16.05 17.36
C GLU A 4 -6.17 16.44 15.93
N ASN A 5 -5.12 15.81 15.38
CA ASN A 5 -4.68 16.04 14.00
C ASN A 5 -4.55 14.76 13.15
N THR A 6 -5.24 13.69 13.51
CA THR A 6 -5.39 12.54 12.61
C THR A 6 -6.75 12.60 11.93
N PRO A 7 -6.84 12.86 10.61
CA PRO A 7 -8.09 12.78 9.88
C PRO A 7 -8.42 11.31 9.62
N TYR A 8 -8.77 10.58 10.68
CA TYR A 8 -9.56 9.35 10.55
C TYR A 8 -11.00 9.73 10.22
N SER A 9 -11.22 10.33 9.06
CA SER A 9 -12.55 10.76 8.64
C SER A 9 -13.26 9.62 7.93
N THR A 10 -14.02 8.83 8.68
CA THR A 10 -15.27 8.25 8.16
C THR A 10 -16.39 9.26 8.38
N GLN A 11 -16.43 10.32 7.58
CA GLN A 11 -17.62 11.17 7.48
C GLN A 11 -18.21 11.13 6.08
N HIS A 12 -19.53 10.99 6.05
CA HIS A 12 -20.35 10.95 4.85
C HIS A 12 -20.20 12.27 4.08
N GLY A 13 -19.35 12.29 3.03
CA GLY A 13 -19.19 13.47 2.17
C GLY A 13 -17.96 13.54 1.27
N VAL A 14 -17.04 12.57 1.31
CA VAL A 14 -15.71 12.74 0.67
C VAL A 14 -15.58 11.94 -0.62
N LYS A 15 -16.19 12.45 -1.68
CA LYS A 15 -15.90 12.01 -3.05
C LYS A 15 -14.89 12.99 -3.65
N GLY A 16 -13.59 12.66 -3.53
CA GLY A 16 -12.50 13.40 -4.18
C GLY A 16 -11.59 14.21 -3.26
N GLU A 17 -11.44 13.84 -1.99
CA GLU A 17 -10.38 14.44 -1.16
C GLU A 17 -9.00 13.95 -1.59
N GLU A 18 -8.10 14.92 -1.77
CA GLU A 18 -6.68 14.73 -2.04
C GLU A 18 -5.87 15.46 -0.96
N TYR A 19 -4.65 14.98 -0.70
CA TYR A 19 -3.75 15.45 0.34
C TYR A 19 -2.34 15.60 -0.23
N GLU A 20 -1.58 16.59 0.23
CA GLU A 20 -0.22 16.85 -0.23
C GLU A 20 0.70 15.63 -0.02
N ASP A 21 0.63 15.03 1.17
CA ASP A 21 1.43 13.88 1.58
C ASP A 21 0.52 12.75 2.08
N VAL A 22 0.67 11.55 1.52
CA VAL A 22 -0.12 10.36 1.89
C VAL A 22 0.83 9.21 2.21
N ILE A 23 0.60 8.57 3.36
CA ILE A 23 1.20 7.28 3.69
C ILE A 23 0.12 6.19 3.63
N VAL A 24 0.38 5.14 2.86
CA VAL A 24 -0.47 3.97 2.76
C VAL A 24 0.21 2.79 3.46
N VAL A 25 -0.48 2.19 4.41
CA VAL A 25 0.02 1.02 5.15
C VAL A 25 -0.68 -0.22 4.61
N PHE A 26 0.09 -1.15 4.05
CA PHE A 26 -0.37 -2.45 3.59
C PHE A 26 0.10 -3.54 4.54
N ASP A 27 -0.81 -3.92 5.43
CA ASP A 27 -0.65 -5.07 6.33
C ASP A 27 -1.65 -6.16 5.95
N ASP A 28 -1.17 -7.13 5.16
CA ASP A 28 -1.96 -8.28 4.73
C ASP A 28 -2.13 -9.34 5.85
N ALA A 29 -1.35 -9.27 6.94
CA ALA A 29 -1.32 -10.29 7.99
C ALA A 29 -2.31 -10.01 9.12
N GLU A 30 -2.43 -8.75 9.55
CA GLU A 30 -3.39 -8.35 10.60
C GLU A 30 -4.79 -8.06 10.06
N ALA A 31 -4.92 -7.82 8.75
CA ALA A 31 -6.22 -7.72 8.11
C ALA A 31 -6.85 -9.13 8.04
N ALA A 32 -7.82 -9.42 8.90
CA ALA A 32 -8.69 -10.61 8.84
C ALA A 32 -9.52 -10.72 7.52
N TRP A 33 -9.13 -10.01 6.47
CA TRP A 33 -9.76 -9.88 5.17
C TRP A 33 -8.96 -10.61 4.10
N ASN A 34 -9.25 -11.89 3.97
CA ASN A 34 -8.96 -12.74 2.81
C ASN A 34 -9.48 -12.21 1.44
N ASN A 35 -10.08 -11.02 1.38
CA ASN A 35 -10.58 -10.38 0.16
C ASN A 35 -9.52 -9.54 -0.59
N TYR A 36 -8.43 -9.16 0.07
CA TYR A 36 -7.35 -8.35 -0.49
C TYR A 36 -6.01 -9.04 -0.25
N SER A 37 -5.02 -8.73 -1.07
CA SER A 37 -3.63 -9.06 -0.80
C SER A 37 -2.73 -8.12 -1.58
N PHE A 38 -2.24 -7.08 -0.91
CA PHE A 38 -1.40 -6.05 -1.50
C PHE A 38 0.03 -6.55 -1.69
N ALA A 39 0.58 -7.31 -0.75
CA ALA A 39 1.91 -7.89 -0.88
C ALA A 39 1.98 -8.82 -2.08
N LYS A 40 0.98 -9.68 -2.28
CA LYS A 40 0.91 -10.56 -3.45
C LYS A 40 0.65 -9.82 -4.75
N MET A 41 -0.11 -8.73 -4.71
CA MET A 41 -0.41 -7.92 -5.90
C MET A 41 0.80 -7.11 -6.37
N LEU A 42 1.59 -6.57 -5.45
CA LEU A 42 2.78 -5.76 -5.73
C LEU A 42 4.03 -6.62 -5.95
N THR A 43 4.19 -7.66 -5.13
CA THR A 43 5.39 -8.52 -5.10
C THR A 43 5.00 -10.01 -5.12
N PRO A 44 4.43 -10.52 -6.22
CA PRO A 44 4.03 -11.91 -6.33
C PRO A 44 5.19 -12.91 -6.21
N GLN A 45 6.42 -12.53 -6.57
CA GLN A 45 7.59 -13.43 -6.39
C GLN A 45 7.97 -13.54 -4.90
N ALA A 46 7.87 -12.45 -4.15
CA ALA A 46 8.20 -12.44 -2.72
C ALA A 46 7.08 -12.99 -1.82
N ALA A 47 5.81 -12.66 -2.13
CA ALA A 47 4.65 -12.95 -1.28
C ALA A 47 3.75 -14.08 -1.82
N GLY A 48 4.02 -14.57 -3.03
CA GLY A 48 3.21 -15.54 -3.76
C GLY A 48 2.10 -14.90 -4.61
N GLU A 49 1.50 -15.69 -5.49
CA GLU A 49 0.47 -15.18 -6.41
C GLU A 49 -0.88 -14.90 -5.70
N PRO A 50 -1.54 -13.76 -5.98
CA PRO A 50 -2.88 -13.49 -5.50
C PRO A 50 -3.91 -14.28 -6.32
N LYS A 51 -5.07 -14.59 -5.71
CA LYS A 51 -6.23 -15.02 -6.52
C LYS A 51 -6.68 -13.86 -7.42
N ASP A 52 -7.20 -14.14 -8.61
CA ASP A 52 -7.64 -13.10 -9.57
C ASP A 52 -8.59 -12.07 -8.94
N THR A 53 -9.54 -12.54 -8.13
CA THR A 53 -10.49 -11.69 -7.41
C THR A 53 -9.83 -10.79 -6.38
N GLN A 54 -8.80 -11.29 -5.68
CA GLN A 54 -8.02 -10.50 -4.73
C GLN A 54 -7.16 -9.48 -5.48
N LYS A 55 -6.55 -9.87 -6.60
CA LYS A 55 -5.71 -8.99 -7.44
C LYS A 55 -6.51 -7.78 -7.92
N GLU A 56 -7.70 -8.00 -8.47
CA GLU A 56 -8.53 -6.91 -8.99
C GLU A 56 -9.00 -5.96 -7.87
N ARG A 57 -9.45 -6.51 -6.74
CA ARG A 57 -9.89 -5.73 -5.58
C ARG A 57 -8.76 -4.91 -4.97
N SER A 58 -7.59 -5.52 -4.81
CA SER A 58 -6.39 -4.86 -4.27
C SER A 58 -5.93 -3.76 -5.20
N ARG A 59 -5.91 -4.00 -6.53
CA ARG A 59 -5.57 -2.96 -7.51
C ARG A 59 -6.52 -1.77 -7.45
N LYS A 60 -7.84 -2.03 -7.37
CA LYS A 60 -8.86 -0.97 -7.24
C LYS A 60 -8.66 -0.15 -5.98
N LEU A 61 -8.43 -0.79 -4.83
CA LEU A 61 -8.23 -0.06 -3.57
C LEU A 61 -6.90 0.69 -3.55
N ALA A 62 -5.81 0.07 -4.02
CA ALA A 62 -4.52 0.72 -4.16
C ALA A 62 -4.60 1.96 -5.06
N TYR A 63 -5.30 1.88 -6.19
CA TYR A 63 -5.56 3.03 -7.07
C TYR A 63 -6.25 4.18 -6.32
N VAL A 64 -7.32 3.88 -5.58
CA VAL A 64 -8.05 4.89 -4.79
C VAL A 64 -7.18 5.48 -3.68
N CYS A 65 -6.32 4.69 -3.03
CA CYS A 65 -5.40 5.19 -2.01
C CYS A 65 -4.30 6.07 -2.60
N PHE A 66 -3.69 5.64 -3.70
CA PHE A 66 -2.60 6.36 -4.35
C PHE A 66 -3.08 7.64 -5.00
N SER A 67 -4.30 7.66 -5.56
CA SER A 67 -4.87 8.86 -6.18
C SER A 67 -5.20 9.98 -5.20
N ARG A 68 -5.10 9.73 -3.88
CA ARG A 68 -5.25 10.78 -2.86
C ARG A 68 -3.99 11.61 -2.69
N ALA A 69 -2.82 11.15 -3.15
CA ALA A 69 -1.57 11.86 -2.99
C ALA A 69 -1.38 12.89 -4.11
N VAL A 70 -1.25 14.17 -3.77
CA VAL A 70 -0.98 15.26 -4.73
C VAL A 70 0.52 15.37 -5.02
N ARG A 71 1.38 15.25 -4.00
CA ARG A 71 2.83 15.42 -4.14
C ARG A 71 3.62 14.19 -3.75
N ASN A 72 3.45 13.72 -2.51
CA ASN A 72 4.25 12.62 -2.00
C ASN A 72 3.36 11.45 -1.58
N LEU A 73 3.71 10.28 -2.09
CA LEU A 73 3.14 9.00 -1.68
C LEU A 73 4.23 8.15 -1.06
N ARG A 74 3.97 7.63 0.15
CA ARG A 74 4.81 6.59 0.76
C ARG A 74 3.98 5.34 1.02
N VAL A 75 4.54 4.19 0.70
CA VAL A 75 3.92 2.89 0.97
C VAL A 75 4.73 2.17 2.04
N LEU A 76 4.10 1.83 3.14
CA LEU A 76 4.64 0.90 4.13
C LEU A 76 4.05 -0.47 3.86
N LEU A 77 4.89 -1.39 3.37
CA LEU A 77 4.49 -2.74 3.00
C LEU A 77 5.01 -3.74 4.03
N PHE A 78 4.11 -4.44 4.70
CA PHE A 78 4.46 -5.61 5.49
C PHE A 78 4.58 -6.81 4.56
N THR A 79 5.72 -7.50 4.63
CA THR A 79 6.05 -8.64 3.77
C THR A 79 6.89 -9.66 4.54
N PRO A 80 6.69 -10.97 4.33
CA PRO A 80 7.50 -12.00 4.96
C PRO A 80 8.95 -12.05 4.43
N ASP A 81 9.20 -11.49 3.24
CA ASP A 81 10.53 -11.43 2.61
C ASP A 81 10.79 -10.01 2.07
N PRO A 82 11.32 -9.09 2.91
CA PRO A 82 11.55 -7.70 2.52
C PRO A 82 12.64 -7.54 1.45
N GLU A 83 13.65 -8.42 1.44
CA GLU A 83 14.75 -8.38 0.48
C GLU A 83 14.30 -8.80 -0.93
N SER A 84 13.48 -9.85 -1.03
CA SER A 84 12.90 -10.24 -2.31
C SER A 84 11.89 -9.20 -2.79
N ALA A 85 11.05 -8.66 -1.89
CA ALA A 85 10.08 -7.63 -2.23
C ALA A 85 10.75 -6.36 -2.76
N ALA A 86 11.82 -5.88 -2.11
CA ALA A 86 12.57 -4.70 -2.54
C ALA A 86 13.16 -4.88 -3.96
N ARG A 87 13.80 -6.02 -4.22
CA ARG A 87 14.35 -6.33 -5.56
C ARG A 87 13.28 -6.43 -6.63
N GLU A 88 12.15 -7.05 -6.30
CA GLU A 88 11.03 -7.19 -7.23
C GLU A 88 10.40 -5.83 -7.57
N LEU A 89 10.15 -4.98 -6.56
CA LEU A 89 9.62 -3.62 -6.77
C LEU A 89 10.54 -2.75 -7.63
N ALA A 90 11.86 -2.85 -7.42
CA ALA A 90 12.85 -2.16 -8.24
C ALA A 90 12.88 -2.72 -9.67
N ALA A 91 12.87 -4.04 -9.84
CA ALA A 91 12.88 -4.70 -11.15
C ALA A 91 11.62 -4.42 -11.98
N GLN A 92 10.46 -4.26 -11.34
CA GLN A 92 9.22 -3.84 -11.98
C GLN A 92 9.22 -2.35 -12.39
N GLY A 93 10.19 -1.56 -11.90
CA GLY A 93 10.31 -0.14 -12.19
C GLY A 93 9.33 0.75 -11.43
N PHE A 94 8.69 0.24 -10.36
CA PHE A 94 7.79 1.04 -9.53
C PHE A 94 8.54 2.04 -8.67
N PHE A 95 9.76 1.70 -8.25
CA PHE A 95 10.60 2.54 -7.41
C PHE A 95 12.06 2.43 -7.86
N GLN A 96 12.84 3.50 -7.68
CA GLN A 96 14.29 3.41 -7.69
C GLN A 96 14.77 2.72 -6.41
N GLU A 97 15.94 2.07 -6.45
CA GLU A 97 16.52 1.42 -5.25
C GLU A 97 16.67 2.40 -4.07
N SER A 98 17.05 3.65 -4.35
CA SER A 98 17.18 4.72 -3.34
C SER A 98 15.86 5.13 -2.69
N GLN A 99 14.72 4.77 -3.29
CA GLN A 99 13.37 5.07 -2.78
C GLN A 99 12.80 3.93 -1.93
N ILE A 100 13.51 2.80 -1.83
CA ILE A 100 13.11 1.65 -1.02
C ILE A 100 13.97 1.64 0.25
N SER A 101 13.34 1.41 1.40
CA SER A 101 14.05 1.22 2.67
C SER A 101 13.41 0.07 3.42
N ILE A 102 14.23 -0.88 3.87
CA ILE A 102 13.81 -2.00 4.72
C ILE A 102 13.92 -1.54 6.17
N LEU A 103 12.84 -1.71 6.93
CA LEU A 103 12.78 -1.43 8.36
C LEU A 103 12.91 -2.77 9.11
N GLY A 104 13.78 -2.82 10.11
CA GLY A 104 14.04 -4.01 10.94
C GLY A 104 13.60 -3.84 12.39
#